data_AF-A0A952RST5-F1
#
_entry.id   AF-A0A952RST5-F1
#
_cell.length_a   1.000
_cell.length_b   1.000
_cell.length_c   1.000
_cell.angle_alpha   90.00
_cell.angle_beta   90.00
_cell.angle_gamma   90.00
#
_symmetry.space_group_name_H-M   'P 1'
#
loop_
_entity.id
_entity.type
_entity.pdbx_description
1 polymer ?
#
loop_
_entity_poly.entity_id
_entity_poly.type
_entity_poly.pdbx_seq_one_letter_code
_entity_poly.pdbx_strand_id
1 'polypeptide(L)'
;MGRGKRWARRRLSAPESLEEVLDRAGENRFAKRQLPIPLARWRAAVGPRIADRARPMELVRGVLVVKVATSVWANELAMLAPQIVSKLVQDLGLDIKSLRFRVGPLDVVEGMKETRVYRKVPPPVPLPTDLAKTIANVEDDELRAVIESAARMNLAWQTPPATSKPPASAAPQGARGPRDAGRGSAPPGYSGAGSGAASRRTRGGD
;
A
#
# COMPACT_ATOMS: atom_id res chain seq x y z
N MET A 1 37.32 -23.54 25.38
CA MET A 1 36.08 -24.34 25.15
C MET A 1 34.84 -23.49 25.51
N GLY A 2 34.04 -23.05 24.52
CA GLY A 2 32.82 -22.27 24.77
C GLY A 2 31.56 -23.11 24.52
N ARG A 3 30.76 -23.35 25.57
CA ARG A 3 29.55 -24.19 25.54
C ARG A 3 28.43 -23.49 24.76
N GLY A 4 28.05 -24.07 23.61
CA GLY A 4 26.89 -23.63 22.83
C GLY A 4 25.59 -23.87 23.61
N LYS A 5 24.78 -22.81 23.78
CA LYS A 5 23.45 -22.89 24.39
C LYS A 5 22.55 -23.72 23.48
N ARG A 6 22.23 -24.95 23.89
CA ARG A 6 21.32 -25.85 23.19
C ARG A 6 19.90 -25.33 23.39
N TRP A 7 19.31 -24.72 22.36
CA TRP A 7 17.90 -24.36 22.36
C TRP A 7 17.07 -25.64 22.47
N ALA A 8 16.35 -25.78 23.59
CA ALA A 8 15.45 -26.90 23.83
C ALA A 8 14.30 -26.82 22.81
N ARG A 9 14.29 -27.74 21.83
CA ARG A 9 13.15 -27.90 20.93
C ARG A 9 11.96 -28.39 21.75
N ARG A 10 10.89 -27.58 21.85
CA ARG A 10 9.59 -28.04 22.38
C ARG A 10 9.21 -29.30 21.60
N ARG A 11 8.94 -30.40 22.32
CA ARG A 11 8.39 -31.63 21.72
C ARG A 11 6.98 -31.29 21.24
N LEU A 12 6.83 -31.03 19.95
CA LEU A 12 5.53 -30.85 19.32
C LEU A 12 4.81 -32.21 19.33
N SER A 13 3.58 -32.24 19.84
CA SER A 13 2.77 -33.47 19.95
C SER A 13 2.12 -33.88 18.63
N ALA A 14 2.14 -32.99 17.64
CA ALA A 14 1.75 -33.22 16.26
C ALA A 14 2.66 -32.36 15.35
N PRO A 15 2.87 -32.73 14.07
CA PRO A 15 3.52 -31.84 13.12
C PRO A 15 2.69 -30.55 12.98
N GLU A 16 3.31 -29.40 13.17
CA GLU A 16 2.67 -28.12 12.88
C GLU A 16 2.35 -28.03 11.38
N SER A 17 1.24 -27.35 11.04
CA SER A 17 0.93 -27.04 9.65
C SER A 17 2.05 -26.18 9.06
N LEU A 18 2.45 -26.50 7.82
CA LEU A 18 3.47 -25.75 7.11
C LEU A 18 3.12 -24.26 7.00
N GLU A 19 1.84 -23.94 6.86
CA GLU A 19 1.34 -22.54 6.81
C GLU A 19 1.63 -21.78 8.11
N GLU A 20 1.33 -22.35 9.28
CA GLU A 20 1.56 -21.68 10.57
C GLU A 20 3.05 -21.45 10.84
N VAL A 21 3.88 -22.38 10.39
CA VAL A 21 5.34 -22.27 10.48
C VAL A 21 5.85 -21.17 9.56
N LEU A 22 5.33 -21.07 8.33
CA LEU A 22 5.70 -20.02 7.37
C LEU A 22 5.23 -18.63 7.81
N ASP A 23 4.02 -18.51 8.34
CA ASP A 23 3.49 -17.24 8.87
C ASP A 23 4.29 -16.74 10.07
N ARG A 24 4.58 -17.63 11.02
CA ARG A 24 5.34 -17.29 12.24
C ARG A 24 6.81 -17.02 11.95
N ALA A 25 7.40 -17.78 11.03
CA ALA A 25 8.80 -17.60 10.67
C ALA A 25 8.99 -16.46 9.68
N GLY A 26 7.97 -16.09 8.92
CA GLY A 26 8.09 -15.33 7.68
C GLY A 26 8.74 -16.17 6.58
N GLU A 27 8.23 -16.05 5.34
CA GLU A 27 8.66 -16.81 4.15
C GLU A 27 10.19 -16.84 3.95
N ASN A 28 10.88 -15.81 4.42
CA ASN A 28 12.33 -15.64 4.25
C ASN A 28 13.20 -16.36 5.29
N ARG A 29 12.66 -16.90 6.39
CA ARG A 29 13.52 -17.55 7.44
C ARG A 29 14.00 -18.94 7.08
N PHE A 30 13.40 -19.58 6.08
CA PHE A 30 13.86 -20.87 5.54
C PHE A 30 14.61 -20.71 4.21
N ALA A 31 14.75 -19.49 3.68
CA ALA A 31 15.56 -19.25 2.49
C ALA A 31 17.03 -19.56 2.80
N LYS A 32 17.70 -20.33 1.94
CA LYS A 32 19.14 -20.64 2.05
C LYS A 32 20.03 -19.38 2.15
N ARG A 33 19.52 -18.22 1.76
CA ARG A 33 20.19 -16.92 1.85
C ARG A 33 19.20 -15.86 2.31
N GLN A 34 19.30 -15.43 3.56
CA GLN A 34 18.46 -14.36 4.10
C GLN A 34 18.92 -13.02 3.53
N LEU A 35 18.02 -12.31 2.85
CA LEU A 35 18.31 -10.97 2.36
C LEU A 35 18.44 -9.99 3.54
N PRO A 36 19.38 -9.04 3.50
CA PRO A 36 19.54 -8.06 4.58
C PRO A 36 18.33 -7.12 4.70
N ILE A 37 17.60 -6.93 3.60
CA ILE A 37 16.44 -6.03 3.51
C ILE A 37 15.33 -6.80 2.79
N PRO A 38 14.12 -6.93 3.39
CA PRO A 38 12.96 -7.50 2.70
C PRO A 38 12.64 -6.75 1.40
N LEU A 39 12.33 -7.47 0.32
CA LEU A 39 12.12 -6.86 -1.01
C LEU A 39 11.00 -5.82 -1.04
N ALA A 40 9.93 -6.01 -0.26
CA ALA A 40 8.85 -5.04 -0.14
C ALA A 40 9.34 -3.69 0.44
N ARG A 41 10.18 -3.74 1.49
CA ARG A 41 10.76 -2.54 2.11
C ARG A 41 11.79 -1.88 1.21
N TRP A 42 12.60 -2.68 0.52
CA TRP A 42 13.51 -2.18 -0.52
C TRP A 42 12.73 -1.40 -1.59
N ARG A 43 11.68 -1.99 -2.17
CA ARG A 43 10.84 -1.35 -3.20
C ARG A 43 10.19 -0.06 -2.69
N ALA A 44 9.73 -0.02 -1.45
CA ALA A 44 9.16 1.18 -0.85
C ALA A 44 10.20 2.33 -0.75
N ALA A 45 11.43 2.02 -0.32
CA ALA A 45 12.48 3.04 -0.13
C ALA A 45 13.09 3.54 -1.45
N VAL A 46 13.39 2.63 -2.40
CA VAL A 46 14.06 3.00 -3.66
C VAL A 46 13.10 3.28 -4.82
N GLY A 47 11.84 2.89 -4.68
CA GLY A 47 10.84 2.96 -5.74
C GLY A 47 10.93 1.80 -6.74
N PRO A 48 9.90 1.68 -7.59
CA PRO A 48 9.72 0.50 -8.44
C PRO A 48 10.77 0.40 -9.55
N ARG A 49 11.12 1.53 -10.18
CA ARG A 49 12.11 1.59 -11.28
C ARG A 49 13.48 1.01 -10.88
N ILE A 50 13.96 1.35 -9.68
CA ILE A 50 15.23 0.83 -9.14
C ILE A 50 15.04 -0.60 -8.67
N ALA A 51 13.97 -0.88 -7.91
CA ALA A 51 13.71 -2.21 -7.40
C ALA A 51 13.69 -3.24 -8.52
N ASP A 52 13.02 -2.99 -9.64
CA ASP A 52 12.90 -3.95 -10.74
C ASP A 52 14.25 -4.37 -11.36
N ARG A 53 15.28 -3.54 -11.22
CA ARG A 53 16.60 -3.75 -11.82
C ARG A 53 17.74 -3.83 -10.82
N ALA A 54 17.42 -3.82 -9.52
CA ALA A 54 18.39 -3.88 -8.43
C ALA A 54 17.83 -4.61 -7.20
N ARG A 55 18.61 -5.54 -6.65
CA ARG A 55 18.24 -6.34 -5.47
C ARG A 55 19.31 -6.27 -4.38
N PRO A 56 18.97 -6.02 -3.11
CA PRO A 56 19.92 -6.06 -2.01
C PRO A 56 20.34 -7.52 -1.77
N MET A 57 21.65 -7.83 -1.77
CA MET A 57 22.14 -9.20 -1.59
C MET A 57 22.67 -9.47 -0.18
N GLU A 58 23.51 -8.56 0.33
CA GLU A 58 24.24 -8.72 1.57
C GLU A 58 24.61 -7.34 2.13
N LEU A 59 24.58 -7.21 3.46
CA LEU A 59 25.00 -6.01 4.18
C LEU A 59 26.14 -6.41 5.12
N VAL A 60 27.34 -5.89 4.86
CA VAL A 60 28.55 -6.26 5.61
C VAL A 60 29.27 -4.98 6.04
N ARG A 61 29.41 -4.76 7.35
CA ARG A 61 30.12 -3.61 7.93
C ARG A 61 29.67 -2.26 7.36
N GLY A 62 28.36 -2.10 7.12
CA GLY A 62 27.77 -0.88 6.54
C GLY A 62 27.88 -0.78 5.02
N VAL A 63 28.41 -1.79 4.32
CA VAL A 63 28.42 -1.85 2.86
C VAL A 63 27.29 -2.74 2.38
N LEU A 64 26.31 -2.15 1.70
CA LEU A 64 25.22 -2.90 1.07
C LEU A 64 25.64 -3.31 -0.34
N VAL A 65 25.76 -4.61 -0.57
CA VAL A 65 26.01 -5.16 -1.90
C VAL A 65 24.67 -5.35 -2.61
N VAL A 66 24.56 -4.75 -3.79
CA VAL A 66 23.35 -4.74 -4.62
C VAL A 66 23.64 -5.45 -5.92
N LYS A 67 22.85 -6.48 -6.25
CA LYS A 67 22.87 -7.12 -7.56
C LYS A 67 22.07 -6.26 -8.53
N VAL A 68 22.62 -6.00 -9.71
CA VAL A 68 21.98 -5.17 -10.74
C VAL A 68 21.94 -5.90 -12.07
N ALA A 69 20.92 -5.59 -12.87
CA ALA A 69 20.68 -6.28 -14.15
C ALA A 69 21.79 -6.05 -15.18
N THR A 70 22.30 -4.81 -15.30
CA THR A 70 23.28 -4.43 -16.31
C THR A 70 24.35 -3.48 -15.76
N SER A 71 25.47 -3.33 -16.47
CA SER A 71 26.54 -2.39 -16.14
C SER A 71 26.08 -0.92 -16.21
N VAL A 72 25.20 -0.59 -17.16
CA VAL A 72 24.59 0.75 -17.26
C VAL A 72 23.85 1.11 -15.97
N TRP A 73 23.05 0.17 -15.45
CA TRP A 73 22.35 0.33 -14.17
C TRP A 73 23.29 0.44 -12.99
N ALA A 74 24.39 -0.31 -12.99
CA ALA A 74 25.43 -0.17 -11.96
C ALA A 74 25.98 1.25 -11.92
N ASN A 75 26.24 1.85 -13.10
CA ASN A 75 26.80 3.18 -13.21
C ASN A 75 25.77 4.27 -12.80
N GLU A 76 24.52 4.16 -13.28
CA GLU A 76 23.42 5.06 -12.88
C GLU A 76 23.23 5.05 -11.36
N LEU A 77 23.16 3.86 -10.75
CA LEU A 77 22.98 3.74 -9.30
C LEU A 77 24.22 4.16 -8.51
N ALA A 78 25.42 4.05 -9.07
CA ALA A 78 26.63 4.58 -8.44
C ALA A 78 26.59 6.10 -8.29
N MET A 79 26.11 6.81 -9.32
CA MET A 79 25.91 8.27 -9.24
C MET A 79 24.84 8.65 -8.22
N LEU A 80 23.78 7.83 -8.12
CA LEU A 80 22.67 8.03 -7.16
C LEU A 80 22.95 7.46 -5.76
N ALA A 81 24.10 6.80 -5.55
CA ALA A 81 24.36 6.05 -4.33
C ALA A 81 24.25 6.90 -3.04
N PRO A 82 24.75 8.15 -2.97
CA PRO A 82 24.61 8.96 -1.76
C PRO A 82 23.14 9.23 -1.38
N GLN A 83 22.29 9.48 -2.38
CA GLN A 83 20.86 9.71 -2.18
C GLN A 83 20.12 8.45 -1.74
N ILE A 84 20.47 7.31 -2.35
CA ILE A 84 19.88 6.01 -2.00
C ILE A 84 20.28 5.63 -0.57
N VAL A 85 21.54 5.80 -0.18
CA VAL A 85 22.00 5.53 1.19
C VAL A 85 21.23 6.40 2.19
N SER A 86 21.12 7.70 1.93
CA SER A 86 20.37 8.62 2.80
C SER A 86 18.93 8.17 3.01
N LYS A 87 18.21 7.81 1.94
CA LYS A 87 16.84 7.28 2.02
C LYS A 87 16.77 5.97 2.81
N LEU A 88 17.67 5.03 2.55
CA LEU A 88 17.66 3.73 3.24
C LEU A 88 17.94 3.88 4.75
N VAL A 89 18.83 4.79 5.14
CA VAL A 89 19.09 5.08 6.56
C VAL A 89 17.85 5.70 7.21
N GLN A 90 17.19 6.65 6.53
CA GLN A 90 15.99 7.34 7.03
C GLN A 90 14.77 6.41 7.14
N ASP A 91 14.47 5.66 6.09
CA ASP A 91 13.25 4.86 6.00
C ASP A 91 13.36 3.53 6.75
N LEU A 92 14.56 2.94 6.81
CA LEU A 92 14.77 1.60 7.35
C LEU A 92 15.56 1.58 8.67
N GLY A 93 16.16 2.70 9.07
CA GLY A 93 16.98 2.79 10.29
C GLY A 93 18.23 1.91 10.26
N LEU A 94 18.74 1.57 9.07
CA LEU A 94 19.91 0.71 8.89
C LEU A 94 21.19 1.55 8.84
N ASP A 95 22.27 1.10 9.48
CA ASP A 95 23.60 1.70 9.34
C ASP A 95 24.22 1.27 8.00
N ILE A 96 23.86 1.99 6.93
CA ILE A 96 24.43 1.82 5.59
C ILE A 96 25.31 3.03 5.31
N LYS A 97 26.57 2.76 4.99
CA LYS A 97 27.62 3.76 4.71
C LYS A 97 27.90 3.87 3.23
N SER A 98 27.82 2.76 2.49
CA SER A 98 28.08 2.75 1.05
C SER A 98 27.37 1.60 0.33
N LEU A 99 27.25 1.75 -0.98
CA LEU A 99 26.70 0.73 -1.87
C LEU A 99 27.81 0.15 -2.74
N ARG A 100 27.76 -1.17 -2.97
CA ARG A 100 28.61 -1.86 -3.93
C ARG A 100 27.75 -2.63 -4.92
N PHE A 101 27.99 -2.44 -6.21
CA PHE A 101 27.18 -3.06 -7.26
C PHE A 101 27.86 -4.31 -7.82
N ARG A 102 27.08 -5.37 -8.05
CA ARG A 102 27.48 -6.58 -8.77
C ARG A 102 26.52 -6.81 -9.94
N VAL A 103 27.04 -6.85 -11.16
CA VAL A 103 26.23 -7.15 -12.34
C VAL A 103 25.97 -8.64 -12.41
N GLY A 104 24.74 -9.04 -12.69
CA GLY A 104 24.38 -10.43 -12.92
C GLY A 104 22.89 -10.62 -13.15
N PRO A 105 22.47 -11.81 -13.63
CA PRO A 105 21.07 -12.08 -13.95
C PRO A 105 20.23 -11.97 -12.68
N LEU A 106 19.28 -11.04 -12.67
CA LEU A 106 18.31 -10.97 -11.58
C LEU A 106 17.28 -12.06 -11.82
N ASP A 107 16.99 -12.86 -10.79
CA ASP A 107 15.81 -13.72 -10.80
C ASP A 107 14.63 -12.76 -10.81
N VAL A 108 14.15 -12.45 -12.02
CA VAL A 108 12.96 -11.65 -12.22
C VAL A 108 11.86 -12.52 -11.62
N VAL A 109 11.27 -12.09 -10.50
CA VAL A 109 9.93 -12.55 -10.18
C VAL A 109 9.06 -11.95 -11.27
N GLU A 110 8.97 -12.68 -12.38
CA GLU A 110 8.14 -12.43 -13.55
C GLU A 110 6.70 -12.44 -13.04
N GLY A 111 6.21 -11.29 -12.57
CA GLY A 111 4.95 -11.26 -11.84
C GLY A 111 4.47 -9.87 -11.45
N MET A 112 5.36 -8.96 -11.08
CA MET A 112 4.95 -7.56 -10.93
C MET A 112 5.17 -6.84 -12.25
N LYS A 113 4.40 -7.21 -13.29
CA LYS A 113 4.05 -6.22 -14.32
C LYS A 113 3.51 -5.06 -13.50
N GLU A 114 4.24 -3.94 -13.46
CA GLU A 114 3.61 -2.67 -13.14
C GLU A 114 2.36 -2.66 -14.02
N THR A 115 1.19 -2.79 -13.40
CA THR A 115 -0.02 -2.36 -14.06
C THR A 115 0.28 -0.89 -14.24
N ARG A 116 0.83 -0.53 -15.41
CA ARG A 116 0.86 0.84 -15.87
C ARG A 116 -0.59 1.23 -15.72
N VAL A 117 -0.89 1.97 -14.68
CA VAL A 117 -2.17 2.63 -14.56
C VAL A 117 -2.09 3.64 -15.68
N TYR A 118 -2.41 3.18 -16.89
CA TYR A 118 -2.70 4.05 -18.01
C TYR A 118 -3.88 4.82 -17.45
N ARG A 119 -3.61 6.02 -16.95
CA ARG A 119 -4.64 6.96 -16.55
C ARG A 119 -5.41 7.14 -17.84
N LYS A 120 -6.57 6.46 -17.97
CA LYS A 120 -7.38 6.50 -19.18
C LYS A 120 -7.60 7.98 -19.45
N VAL A 121 -7.06 8.49 -20.54
CA VAL A 121 -7.25 9.88 -20.94
C VAL A 121 -8.75 10.05 -21.07
N PRO A 122 -9.40 10.93 -20.27
CA PRO A 122 -10.82 11.16 -20.42
C PRO A 122 -11.08 11.67 -21.84
N PRO A 123 -12.14 11.20 -22.52
CA PRO A 123 -12.42 11.64 -23.87
C PRO A 123 -12.61 13.18 -23.91
N PRO A 124 -12.23 13.86 -25.00
CA PRO A 124 -12.42 15.29 -25.16
C PRO A 124 -13.85 15.69 -24.84
N VAL A 125 -14.00 16.66 -23.94
CA VAL A 125 -15.30 17.25 -23.61
C VAL A 125 -15.61 18.35 -24.65
N PRO A 126 -16.85 18.46 -25.15
CA PRO A 126 -17.24 19.56 -26.03
C PRO A 126 -17.02 20.92 -25.35
N LEU A 127 -16.61 21.93 -26.11
CA LEU A 127 -16.35 23.26 -25.58
C LEU A 127 -17.64 23.91 -25.05
N PRO A 128 -17.63 24.51 -23.84
CA PRO A 128 -18.71 25.35 -23.35
C PRO A 128 -18.93 26.53 -24.30
N THR A 129 -20.18 26.90 -24.50
CA THR A 129 -20.59 27.94 -25.47
C THR A 129 -19.91 29.29 -25.23
N ASP A 130 -19.63 29.63 -23.98
CA ASP A 130 -19.02 30.91 -23.63
C ASP A 130 -17.53 30.92 -23.97
N LEU A 131 -16.83 29.81 -23.72
CA LEU A 131 -15.41 29.65 -24.07
C LEU A 131 -15.22 29.59 -25.59
N ALA A 132 -16.12 28.93 -26.30
CA ALA A 132 -16.10 28.90 -27.77
C ALA A 132 -16.24 30.32 -28.38
N LYS A 133 -17.10 31.17 -27.81
CA LYS A 133 -17.24 32.57 -28.23
C LYS A 133 -15.97 33.38 -27.97
N THR A 134 -15.29 33.15 -26.84
CA THR A 134 -14.01 33.82 -26.55
C THR A 134 -12.91 33.39 -27.51
N ILE A 135 -12.82 32.10 -27.82
CA ILE A 135 -11.84 31.56 -28.77
C ILE A 135 -12.12 32.05 -30.20
N ALA A 136 -13.39 32.24 -30.57
CA ALA A 136 -13.77 32.77 -31.88
C ALA A 136 -13.28 34.20 -32.15
N ASN A 137 -12.94 34.97 -31.10
CA ASN A 137 -12.37 36.31 -31.24
C ASN A 137 -10.86 36.31 -31.57
N VAL A 138 -10.21 35.14 -31.63
CA VAL A 138 -8.80 35.01 -32.01
C VAL A 138 -8.69 35.13 -33.53
N GLU A 139 -8.08 36.22 -34.03
CA GLU A 139 -7.97 36.53 -35.46
C GLU A 139 -7.20 35.47 -36.26
N ASP A 140 -6.14 34.90 -35.69
CA ASP A 140 -5.32 33.86 -36.32
C ASP A 140 -5.99 32.47 -36.24
N ASP A 141 -6.29 31.89 -37.41
CA ASP A 141 -6.96 30.59 -37.54
C ASP A 141 -6.11 29.41 -37.00
N GLU A 142 -4.78 29.45 -37.17
CA GLU A 142 -3.88 28.39 -36.71
C GLU A 142 -3.79 28.42 -35.18
N LEU A 143 -3.63 29.61 -34.60
CA LEU A 143 -3.63 29.80 -33.16
C LEU A 143 -4.98 29.40 -32.54
N ARG A 144 -6.09 29.76 -33.19
CA ARG A 144 -7.45 29.41 -32.76
C ARG A 144 -7.64 27.89 -32.65
N ALA A 145 -7.19 27.14 -33.65
CA ALA A 145 -7.30 25.68 -33.68
C ALA A 145 -6.48 25.01 -32.56
N VAL A 146 -5.28 25.53 -32.27
CA VAL A 146 -4.42 25.02 -31.19
C VAL A 146 -5.05 25.28 -29.83
N ILE A 147 -5.59 26.48 -29.60
CA ILE A 147 -6.26 26.84 -28.34
C ILE A 147 -7.52 25.98 -28.13
N GLU A 148 -8.32 25.77 -29.17
CA GLU A 148 -9.50 24.90 -29.12
C GLU A 148 -9.15 23.45 -28.78
N SER A 149 -8.13 22.89 -29.42
CA SER A 149 -7.65 21.54 -29.13
C SER A 149 -7.16 21.40 -27.69
N ALA A 150 -6.35 22.35 -27.23
CA ALA A 150 -5.82 22.37 -25.87
C ALA A 150 -6.93 22.54 -24.81
N ALA A 151 -7.91 23.42 -25.07
CA ALA A 151 -9.04 23.65 -24.17
C ALA A 151 -9.92 22.41 -24.01
N ARG A 152 -10.23 21.70 -25.11
CA ARG A 152 -10.98 20.43 -25.07
C ARG A 152 -10.27 19.34 -24.26
N MET A 153 -8.94 19.24 -24.42
CA MET A 153 -8.11 18.32 -23.64
C MET A 153 -8.09 18.68 -22.16
N ASN A 154 -8.01 19.97 -21.82
CA ASN A 154 -7.92 20.42 -20.43
C ASN A 154 -9.25 20.27 -19.67
N LEU A 155 -10.37 20.55 -20.33
CA LEU A 155 -11.72 20.41 -19.75
C LEU A 155 -12.04 18.97 -19.35
N ALA A 156 -11.46 18.00 -20.06
CA ALA A 156 -11.55 16.58 -19.76
C ALA A 156 -10.92 16.21 -18.40
N TRP A 157 -10.00 17.03 -17.88
CA TRP A 157 -9.40 16.89 -16.55
C TRP A 157 -10.11 17.68 -15.45
N GLN A 158 -10.86 18.73 -15.82
CA GLN A 158 -11.61 19.57 -14.87
C GLN A 158 -13.03 19.07 -14.61
N THR A 159 -13.59 18.27 -15.53
CA THR A 159 -14.93 17.70 -15.37
C THR A 159 -14.83 16.38 -14.59
N PRO A 160 -15.34 16.29 -13.35
CA PRO A 160 -15.44 15.00 -12.67
C PRO A 160 -16.34 14.07 -13.51
N PRO A 161 -15.99 12.78 -13.67
CA PRO A 161 -16.82 11.87 -14.45
C PRO A 161 -18.23 11.83 -13.86
N ALA A 162 -19.24 12.01 -14.71
CA ALA A 162 -20.67 12.01 -14.36
C ALA A 162 -21.17 10.66 -13.77
N THR A 163 -20.28 9.69 -13.58
CA THR A 163 -20.55 8.36 -13.01
C THR A 163 -20.02 8.18 -11.58
N SER A 164 -19.71 9.26 -10.87
CA SER A 164 -19.60 9.17 -9.41
C SER A 164 -21.00 9.07 -8.81
N LYS A 165 -21.37 7.85 -8.40
CA LYS A 165 -22.52 7.57 -7.53
C LYS A 165 -22.55 8.62 -6.41
N PRO A 166 -23.67 9.33 -6.16
CA PRO A 166 -23.72 10.31 -5.08
C PRO A 166 -23.39 9.61 -3.75
N PRO A 167 -22.62 10.25 -2.85
CA PRO A 167 -22.36 9.69 -1.53
C PRO A 167 -23.70 9.50 -0.82
N ALA A 168 -23.99 8.26 -0.44
CA ALA A 168 -25.11 7.93 0.43
C ALA A 168 -24.78 8.41 1.86
N SER A 169 -24.85 9.73 2.11
CA SER A 169 -25.13 10.31 3.43
C SER A 169 -25.20 11.83 3.33
N ALA A 170 -26.42 12.35 3.29
CA ALA A 170 -26.74 13.68 3.80
C ALA A 170 -28.26 13.72 4.06
N ALA A 171 -28.70 12.95 5.05
CA ALA A 171 -29.98 13.24 5.68
C ALA A 171 -29.86 14.65 6.29
N PRO A 172 -30.76 15.60 5.99
CA PRO A 172 -30.74 16.89 6.66
C PRO A 172 -31.16 16.65 8.13
N GLN A 173 -30.16 16.62 9.00
CA GLN A 173 -30.38 16.83 10.43
C GLN A 173 -30.63 18.31 10.67
N GLY A 174 -31.82 18.64 11.19
CA GLY A 174 -31.99 19.86 11.99
C GLY A 174 -33.14 20.78 11.60
N ALA A 175 -34.36 20.42 12.02
CA ALA A 175 -35.32 21.42 12.49
C ALA A 175 -35.74 21.00 13.91
N ARG A 176 -35.00 21.47 14.92
CA ARG A 176 -35.44 21.43 16.32
C ARG A 176 -36.46 22.56 16.51
N GLY A 177 -37.74 22.21 16.62
CA GLY A 177 -38.78 23.10 17.15
C GLY A 177 -38.59 23.35 18.66
N PRO A 178 -39.15 24.43 19.21
CA PRO A 178 -38.95 24.82 20.60
C PRO A 178 -39.62 23.85 21.58
N ARG A 179 -39.01 23.74 22.75
CA ARG A 179 -39.36 22.84 23.85
C ARG A 179 -40.65 23.29 24.54
N ASP A 180 -41.65 22.42 24.57
CA ASP A 180 -42.73 22.51 25.57
C ASP A 180 -42.35 21.72 26.82
N ALA A 181 -42.49 22.39 27.96
CA ALA A 181 -42.26 21.88 29.30
C ALA A 181 -43.50 21.11 29.78
N GLY A 182 -43.32 19.92 30.38
CA GLY A 182 -44.45 19.19 30.93
C GLY A 182 -44.15 17.86 31.61
N ARG A 183 -43.67 17.94 32.86
CA ARG A 183 -44.22 17.20 34.02
C ARG A 183 -44.04 15.67 34.13
N GLY A 184 -43.31 15.28 35.20
CA GLY A 184 -43.51 14.05 36.01
C GLY A 184 -43.03 12.74 35.37
N SER A 185 -42.49 11.74 36.06
CA SER A 185 -42.31 11.45 37.48
C SER A 185 -41.22 10.36 37.62
N ALA A 186 -40.67 10.29 38.82
CA ALA A 186 -39.56 9.43 39.28
C ALA A 186 -39.66 7.91 38.99
N PRO A 187 -38.54 7.17 39.07
CA PRO A 187 -38.48 5.73 38.88
C PRO A 187 -38.69 4.97 40.21
N PRO A 188 -39.14 3.71 40.15
CA PRO A 188 -38.57 2.67 41.00
C PRO A 188 -38.07 1.53 40.10
N GLY A 189 -37.07 0.74 40.44
CA GLY A 189 -36.58 0.32 41.74
C GLY A 189 -36.26 -1.17 41.57
N TYR A 190 -34.99 -1.52 41.80
CA TYR A 190 -34.43 -2.85 41.60
C TYR A 190 -34.94 -3.86 42.64
N SER A 191 -35.32 -5.06 42.19
CA SER A 191 -35.35 -6.32 42.94
C SER A 191 -35.52 -7.46 41.91
N GLY A 192 -34.93 -8.65 41.95
CA GLY A 192 -34.07 -9.34 42.90
C GLY A 192 -34.21 -10.85 42.61
N ALA A 193 -33.06 -11.56 42.59
CA ALA A 193 -32.89 -13.00 42.90
C ALA A 193 -33.51 -14.13 42.01
N GLY A 194 -32.76 -15.24 41.93
CA GLY A 194 -33.24 -16.59 41.54
C GLY A 194 -32.38 -17.26 40.46
N SER A 195 -31.16 -17.71 40.73
CA SER A 195 -30.81 -19.09 41.16
C SER A 195 -31.79 -20.19 40.71
N GLY A 196 -31.31 -21.20 39.98
CA GLY A 196 -32.05 -22.47 39.86
C GLY A 196 -31.79 -23.35 38.63
N ALA A 197 -30.96 -24.38 38.83
CA ALA A 197 -31.15 -25.77 38.40
C ALA A 197 -31.07 -26.18 36.90
N ALA A 198 -30.01 -26.95 36.66
CA ALA A 198 -29.90 -28.18 35.87
C ALA A 198 -31.17 -28.79 35.25
N SER A 199 -30.99 -29.33 34.04
CA SER A 199 -31.77 -30.48 33.57
C SER A 199 -30.90 -31.44 32.76
N ARG A 200 -30.63 -32.58 33.38
CA ARG A 200 -30.18 -33.84 32.77
C ARG A 200 -31.34 -34.40 31.94
N ARG A 201 -31.11 -34.78 30.68
CA ARG A 201 -31.95 -35.76 29.99
C ARG A 201 -31.11 -36.95 29.55
N THR A 202 -31.46 -38.07 30.16
CA THR A 202 -31.15 -39.45 29.83
C THR A 202 -32.03 -39.96 28.69
N ARG A 203 -31.66 -41.15 28.16
CA ARG A 203 -32.44 -42.15 27.38
C ARG A 203 -32.18 -42.06 25.87
N GLY A 204 -31.70 -43.09 25.15
CA GLY A 204 -31.56 -44.54 25.42
C GLY A 204 -32.12 -45.34 24.22
N GLY A 205 -31.47 -46.47 23.88
CA GLY A 205 -31.92 -47.50 22.93
C GLY A 205 -31.32 -47.34 21.52
N ASP A 206 -30.76 -48.35 20.86
CA ASP A 206 -30.73 -49.81 21.06
C ASP A 206 -29.37 -50.33 20.56
#